data_AF-A0A1V5ZAA0-F1
#
_entry.id   AF-A0A1V5ZAA0-F1
#
_cell.length_a   1.000
_cell.length_b   1.000
_cell.length_c   1.000
_cell.angle_alpha   90.00
_cell.angle_beta   90.00
_cell.angle_gamma   90.00
#
_symmetry.space_group_name_H-M   'P 1'
#
loop_
_entity.id
_entity.type
_entity.pdbx_description
1 polymer ?
#
loop_
_entity_poly.entity_id
_entity_poly.type
_entity_poly.pdbx_seq_one_letter_code
_entity_poly.pdbx_strand_id
1 'polypeptide(L)'
;MIEVPVQDNLDFVGWDIMKALRLFRKSNPPLLEWLRSPIEYLDKFSIAENIRGLIPVYYEPAACIYHYLHMARGNHREYLKGEKVWLKKYFYVLRPLLAIRWIEQQSGTVPVLFQVLVDRIVTSVPLKTAIEELVSTKLNGNELGYGPRITVISDFIESELSRLEQFRASYQKEAPPSLPLDRLFQTSLAAVWQH
;
A
#
# COMPACT_ATOMS: atom_id res chain seq x y z
N MET A 1 -11.26 19.78 -36.75
CA MET A 1 -10.01 19.00 -36.83
C MET A 1 -8.95 19.79 -36.09
N ILE A 2 -8.70 19.42 -34.83
CA ILE A 2 -7.40 19.38 -34.13
C ILE A 2 -7.71 18.34 -33.04
N GLU A 3 -7.31 17.09 -33.30
CA GLU A 3 -7.26 16.05 -32.27
C GLU A 3 -6.02 16.32 -31.43
N VAL A 4 -6.20 16.51 -30.12
CA VAL A 4 -5.11 16.44 -29.15
C VAL A 4 -5.26 15.07 -28.47
N PRO A 5 -4.24 14.19 -28.54
CA PRO A 5 -4.31 12.92 -27.86
C PRO A 5 -4.26 13.17 -26.35
N VAL A 6 -5.36 12.88 -25.67
CA VAL A 6 -5.40 12.80 -24.22
C VAL A 6 -4.44 11.68 -23.82
N GLN A 7 -3.37 12.03 -23.12
CA GLN A 7 -2.44 11.04 -22.56
C GLN A 7 -3.19 10.16 -21.55
N ASP A 8 -3.44 8.91 -21.95
CA ASP A 8 -3.98 7.82 -21.14
C ASP A 8 -2.99 7.39 -20.05
N ASN A 9 -2.88 8.13 -18.93
CA ASN A 9 -2.29 7.58 -17.69
C ASN A 9 -2.60 8.37 -16.41
N LEU A 10 -3.79 8.95 -16.29
CA LEU A 10 -4.32 9.42 -14.99
C LEU A 10 -5.29 8.38 -14.42
N ASP A 11 -4.76 7.47 -13.60
CA ASP A 11 -5.57 6.66 -12.68
C ASP A 11 -6.17 7.59 -11.61
N PHE A 12 -7.31 8.21 -11.91
CA PHE A 12 -8.11 8.91 -10.91
C PHE A 12 -8.80 7.87 -10.01
N VAL A 13 -8.21 7.57 -8.85
CA VAL A 13 -8.89 6.80 -7.80
C VAL A 13 -9.72 7.77 -6.96
N GLY A 14 -10.94 8.08 -7.43
CA GLY A 14 -11.94 8.79 -6.63
C GLY A 14 -12.51 7.88 -5.55
N TRP A 15 -12.26 8.19 -4.28
CA TRP A 15 -12.91 7.49 -3.16
C TRP A 15 -14.16 8.26 -2.73
N ASP A 16 -15.32 7.60 -2.75
CA ASP A 16 -16.49 8.04 -1.96
C ASP A 16 -16.04 8.26 -0.50
N ILE A 17 -16.35 9.42 0.08
CA ILE A 17 -15.92 9.81 1.42
C ILE A 17 -16.35 8.80 2.49
N MET A 18 -17.51 8.14 2.34
CA MET A 18 -17.93 7.08 3.26
C MET A 18 -17.03 5.84 3.14
N LYS A 19 -16.59 5.52 1.93
CA LYS A 19 -15.67 4.39 1.67
C LYS A 19 -14.27 4.72 2.17
N ALA A 20 -13.79 5.95 1.98
CA ALA A 20 -12.54 6.45 2.52
C ALA A 20 -12.52 6.39 4.06
N LEU A 21 -13.55 6.92 4.73
CA LEU A 21 -13.64 6.89 6.21
C LEU A 21 -13.71 5.47 6.77
N ARG A 22 -14.43 4.55 6.10
CA ARG A 22 -14.48 3.13 6.49
C ARG A 22 -13.14 2.42 6.31
N LEU A 23 -12.34 2.80 5.31
CA LEU A 23 -11.00 2.28 5.09
C LEU A 23 -9.98 2.91 6.06
N PHE A 24 -10.13 4.20 6.37
CA PHE A 24 -9.32 4.92 7.35
C PHE A 24 -9.47 4.32 8.74
N ARG A 25 -10.72 4.05 9.15
CA ARG A 25 -11.03 3.35 10.42
C ARG A 25 -10.32 2.01 10.56
N LYS A 26 -9.95 1.36 9.46
CA LYS A 26 -9.28 0.06 9.46
C LYS A 26 -7.76 0.18 9.29
N SER A 27 -7.20 1.38 9.36
CA SER A 27 -5.79 1.62 9.05
C SER A 27 -5.39 1.01 7.69
N ASN A 28 -6.27 1.13 6.69
CA ASN A 28 -6.02 0.57 5.37
C ASN A 28 -4.77 1.20 4.75
N PRO A 29 -3.70 0.44 4.47
CA PRO A 29 -2.44 1.05 4.10
C PRO A 29 -2.45 1.83 2.76
N PRO A 30 -3.09 1.34 1.69
CA PRO A 30 -3.27 2.14 0.46
C PRO A 30 -3.91 3.51 0.69
N LEU A 31 -4.90 3.61 1.57
CA LEU A 31 -5.52 4.90 1.91
C LEU A 31 -4.58 5.79 2.74
N LEU A 32 -3.86 5.23 3.71
CA LEU A 32 -2.90 6.00 4.52
C LEU A 32 -1.73 6.52 3.68
N GLU A 33 -1.29 5.75 2.69
CA GLU A 33 -0.30 6.16 1.70
C GLU A 33 -0.84 7.28 0.80
N TRP A 34 -2.09 7.16 0.34
CA TRP A 34 -2.74 8.18 -0.49
C TRP A 34 -2.94 9.51 0.25
N LEU A 35 -3.42 9.47 1.51
CA LEU A 35 -3.59 10.65 2.37
C LEU A 35 -2.28 11.39 2.68
N ARG A 36 -1.14 10.74 2.46
CA ARG A 36 0.21 11.27 2.69
C ARG A 36 0.96 11.56 1.38
N SER A 37 0.35 11.30 0.22
CA SER A 37 0.91 11.65 -1.08
C SER A 37 0.92 13.18 -1.24
N PRO A 38 2.04 13.80 -1.66
CA PRO A 38 2.16 15.26 -1.80
C PRO A 38 1.38 15.82 -3.00
N ILE A 39 0.58 15.00 -3.68
CA ILE A 39 -0.11 15.38 -4.90
C ILE A 39 -1.51 15.90 -4.54
N GLU A 40 -1.61 17.20 -4.32
CA GLU A 40 -2.87 17.91 -4.09
C GLU A 40 -3.57 18.17 -5.43
N TYR A 41 -4.51 17.32 -5.82
CA TYR A 41 -5.26 17.54 -7.07
C TYR A 41 -6.47 18.46 -6.94
N LEU A 42 -6.97 18.72 -5.72
CA LEU A 42 -7.94 19.78 -5.32
C LEU A 42 -8.48 19.39 -3.93
N ASP A 43 -8.01 20.02 -2.85
CA ASP A 43 -8.63 19.90 -1.52
C ASP A 43 -9.66 21.02 -1.34
N LYS A 44 -10.82 20.89 -1.98
CA LYS A 44 -11.95 21.76 -1.63
C LYS A 44 -12.49 21.31 -0.27
N PHE A 45 -12.58 22.25 0.68
CA PHE A 45 -13.20 22.12 2.00
C PHE A 45 -12.37 21.47 3.13
N SER A 46 -11.04 21.40 3.00
CA SER A 46 -10.12 20.96 4.08
C SER A 46 -10.40 19.54 4.61
N ILE A 47 -11.07 18.70 3.82
CA ILE A 47 -11.49 17.36 4.23
C ILE A 47 -10.25 16.46 4.37
N ALA A 48 -9.29 16.56 3.45
CA ALA A 48 -8.08 15.75 3.51
C ALA A 48 -7.19 16.13 4.71
N GLU A 49 -7.10 17.42 5.02
CA GLU A 49 -6.37 17.92 6.19
C GLU A 49 -7.00 17.48 7.51
N ASN A 50 -8.33 17.52 7.63
CA ASN A 50 -9.02 17.03 8.82
C ASN A 50 -8.89 15.50 9.01
N ILE A 51 -8.90 14.72 7.92
CA ILE A 51 -8.62 13.27 7.97
C ILE A 51 -7.15 13.05 8.39
N ARG A 52 -6.20 13.82 7.86
CA ARG A 52 -4.78 13.77 8.27
C ARG A 52 -4.61 14.05 9.76
N GLY A 53 -5.35 15.01 10.33
CA GLY A 53 -5.35 15.33 11.76
C GLY A 53 -5.82 14.19 12.67
N LEU A 54 -6.61 13.24 12.15
CA LEU A 54 -7.08 12.07 12.89
C LEU A 54 -6.11 10.88 12.85
N ILE A 55 -5.05 10.94 12.03
CA ILE A 55 -4.06 9.86 11.91
C ILE A 55 -3.49 9.41 13.27
N PRO A 56 -3.09 10.31 14.20
CA PRO A 56 -2.54 9.90 15.49
C PRO A 56 -3.53 9.11 16.37
N VAL A 57 -4.84 9.28 16.16
CA VAL A 57 -5.90 8.63 16.95
C VAL A 57 -6.27 7.26 16.38
N TYR A 58 -6.11 7.08 15.06
CA TYR A 58 -6.59 5.88 14.34
C TYR A 58 -5.48 4.99 13.80
N TYR A 59 -4.23 5.47 13.78
CA TYR A 59 -3.09 4.69 13.29
C TYR A 59 -2.75 3.57 14.25
N GLU A 60 -3.03 2.34 13.82
CA GLU A 60 -2.68 1.13 14.56
C GLU A 60 -1.67 0.32 13.72
N PRO A 61 -0.39 0.25 14.16
CA PRO A 61 0.65 -0.49 13.45
C PRO A 61 0.28 -1.97 13.22
N ALA A 62 -0.35 -2.61 14.21
CA ALA A 62 -0.72 -4.02 14.14
C ALA A 62 -1.80 -4.27 13.07
N ALA A 63 -2.83 -3.40 12.99
CA ALA A 63 -3.81 -3.42 11.90
C ALA A 63 -3.16 -3.23 10.53
N CYS A 64 -2.20 -2.29 10.39
CA CYS A 64 -1.47 -2.07 9.15
C CYS A 64 -0.73 -3.34 8.70
N ILE A 65 0.02 -3.97 9.62
CA ILE A 65 0.76 -5.21 9.36
C ILE A 65 -0.19 -6.32 8.93
N TYR A 66 -1.32 -6.48 9.63
CA TYR A 66 -2.33 -7.48 9.27
C TYR A 66 -2.86 -7.28 7.85
N HIS A 67 -3.17 -6.02 7.48
CA HIS A 67 -3.65 -5.70 6.13
C HIS A 67 -2.61 -5.97 5.05
N TYR A 68 -1.36 -5.54 5.25
CA TYR A 68 -0.27 -5.85 4.34
C TYR A 68 -0.05 -7.35 4.17
N LEU A 69 -0.06 -8.09 5.28
CA LEU A 69 0.15 -9.53 5.27
C LEU A 69 -0.97 -10.25 4.52
N HIS A 70 -2.22 -9.85 4.75
CA HIS A 70 -3.36 -10.41 4.02
C HIS A 70 -3.22 -10.20 2.50
N MET A 71 -2.84 -8.99 2.06
CA MET A 71 -2.62 -8.67 0.66
C MET A 71 -1.45 -9.46 0.06
N ALA A 72 -0.32 -9.54 0.76
CA ALA A 72 0.86 -10.29 0.33
C ALA A 72 0.53 -11.77 0.13
N ARG A 73 -0.15 -12.40 1.10
CA ARG A 73 -0.54 -13.81 1.03
C ARG A 73 -1.49 -14.09 -0.12
N GLY A 74 -2.49 -13.24 -0.32
CA GLY A 74 -3.45 -13.37 -1.42
C GLY A 74 -2.75 -13.37 -2.77
N ASN A 75 -1.94 -12.34 -3.03
CA ASN A 75 -1.19 -12.19 -4.29
C ASN A 75 -0.15 -13.30 -4.49
N HIS A 76 0.57 -13.70 -3.43
CA HIS A 76 1.52 -14.80 -3.51
C HIS A 76 0.83 -16.11 -3.90
N ARG A 77 -0.31 -16.43 -3.25
CA ARG A 77 -1.04 -17.68 -3.50
C ARG A 77 -1.58 -17.76 -4.92
N GLU A 78 -2.03 -16.64 -5.47
CA GLU A 78 -2.71 -16.58 -6.76
C GLU A 78 -1.73 -16.51 -7.94
N TYR A 79 -0.61 -15.77 -7.80
CA TYR A 79 0.20 -15.39 -8.96
C TYR A 79 1.64 -15.89 -8.96
N LEU A 80 2.18 -16.29 -7.80
CA LEU A 80 3.62 -16.57 -7.64
C LEU A 80 3.91 -18.06 -7.33
N LYS A 81 3.00 -18.96 -7.68
CA LYS A 81 3.17 -20.42 -7.55
C LYS A 81 3.63 -21.06 -8.86
N GLY A 82 4.56 -22.01 -8.76
CA GLY A 82 5.08 -22.78 -9.89
C GLY A 82 6.40 -22.25 -10.44
N GLU A 83 6.89 -22.89 -11.51
CA GLU A 83 8.17 -22.57 -12.15
C GLU A 83 8.12 -21.29 -12.99
N LYS A 84 6.93 -20.94 -13.51
CA LYS A 84 6.68 -19.69 -14.22
C LYS A 84 5.58 -18.89 -13.52
N VAL A 85 5.77 -17.59 -13.42
CA VAL A 85 4.94 -16.67 -12.64
C VAL A 85 4.80 -15.33 -13.36
N TRP A 86 3.80 -14.56 -12.95
CA TRP A 86 3.62 -13.19 -13.44
C TRP A 86 4.63 -12.26 -12.77
N LEU A 87 5.67 -11.83 -13.49
CA LEU A 87 6.78 -11.09 -12.89
C LEU A 87 6.33 -9.77 -12.27
N LYS A 88 5.36 -9.08 -12.89
CA LYS A 88 4.77 -7.85 -12.31
C LYS A 88 4.13 -8.07 -10.94
N LYS A 89 3.68 -9.30 -10.63
CA LYS A 89 2.99 -9.63 -9.38
C LYS A 89 3.96 -9.73 -8.20
N TYR A 90 5.27 -9.81 -8.43
CA TYR A 90 6.27 -9.67 -7.36
C TYR A 90 6.13 -8.34 -6.63
N PHE A 91 5.88 -7.22 -7.33
CA PHE A 91 5.70 -5.91 -6.68
C PHE A 91 4.51 -5.87 -5.72
N TYR A 92 3.43 -6.60 -6.03
CA TYR A 92 2.23 -6.68 -5.21
C TYR A 92 2.43 -7.49 -3.92
N VAL A 93 3.52 -8.26 -3.84
CA VAL A 93 3.89 -9.04 -2.65
C VAL A 93 5.05 -8.40 -1.91
N LEU A 94 6.08 -7.95 -2.63
CA LEU A 94 7.25 -7.27 -2.06
C LEU A 94 6.87 -5.96 -1.37
N ARG A 95 6.05 -5.10 -1.99
CA ARG A 95 5.71 -3.79 -1.43
C ARG A 95 5.06 -3.92 -0.04
N PRO A 96 4.03 -4.78 0.16
CA PRO A 96 3.48 -5.03 1.49
C PRO A 96 4.49 -5.62 2.49
N LEU A 97 5.32 -6.59 2.09
CA LEU A 97 6.27 -7.22 3.01
C LEU A 97 7.36 -6.26 3.48
N LEU A 98 7.90 -5.44 2.57
CA LEU A 98 8.85 -4.39 2.92
C LEU A 98 8.20 -3.30 3.79
N ALA A 99 6.91 -3.00 3.58
CA ALA A 99 6.16 -2.09 4.43
C ALA A 99 5.99 -2.63 5.86
N ILE A 100 5.75 -3.93 6.01
CA ILE A 100 5.70 -4.59 7.33
C ILE A 100 7.03 -4.42 8.05
N ARG A 101 8.14 -4.76 7.38
CA ARG A 101 9.50 -4.58 7.93
C ARG A 101 9.78 -3.13 8.31
N TRP A 102 9.32 -2.16 7.52
CA TRP A 102 9.44 -0.74 7.84
C TRP A 102 8.71 -0.37 9.14
N ILE A 103 7.46 -0.86 9.31
CA ILE A 103 6.66 -0.65 10.51
C ILE A 103 7.33 -1.30 11.72
N GLU A 104 7.84 -2.53 11.57
CA GLU A 104 8.56 -3.25 12.63
C GLU A 104 9.81 -2.49 13.10
N GLN A 105 10.50 -1.79 12.19
CA GLN A 105 11.64 -0.93 12.50
C GLN A 105 11.26 0.44 13.09
N GLN A 106 9.97 0.71 13.34
CA GLN A 106 9.45 1.99 13.84
C GLN A 106 9.95 3.20 13.05
N SER A 107 10.18 3.04 11.75
CA SER A 107 10.79 4.05 10.88
C SER A 107 9.81 5.17 10.46
N GLY A 108 8.74 5.35 11.22
CA GLY A 108 7.67 6.30 10.93
C GLY A 108 6.77 5.85 9.78
N THR A 109 6.33 6.80 8.97
CA THR A 109 5.44 6.57 7.82
C THR A 109 6.10 5.68 6.77
N VAL A 110 5.38 4.65 6.30
CA VAL A 110 5.81 3.82 5.16
C VAL A 110 5.93 4.69 3.90
N PRO A 111 7.11 4.76 3.25
CA PRO A 111 7.31 5.53 2.04
C PRO A 111 6.53 4.97 0.86
N VAL A 112 5.89 5.85 0.07
CA VAL A 112 5.20 5.46 -1.17
C VAL A 112 6.18 4.89 -2.21
N LEU A 113 7.36 5.51 -2.31
CA LEU A 113 8.39 5.12 -3.27
C LEU A 113 8.96 3.75 -2.91
N PHE A 114 8.79 2.78 -3.82
CA PHE A 114 9.28 1.41 -3.63
C PHE A 114 10.79 1.36 -3.41
N GLN A 115 11.56 2.17 -4.14
CA GLN A 115 13.02 2.20 -4.04
C GLN A 115 13.51 2.54 -2.62
N VAL A 116 12.83 3.47 -1.93
CA VAL A 116 13.17 3.85 -0.55
C VAL A 116 13.02 2.66 0.41
N LEU A 117 12.04 1.79 0.17
CA LEU A 117 11.87 0.58 0.96
C LEU A 117 12.98 -0.43 0.67
N VAL A 118 13.32 -0.63 -0.60
CA VAL A 118 14.38 -1.55 -1.01
C VAL A 118 15.70 -1.12 -0.37
N ASP A 119 16.07 0.15 -0.51
CA ASP A 119 17.35 0.66 -0.02
C ASP A 119 17.49 0.58 1.50
N ARG A 120 16.40 0.77 2.23
CA ARG A 120 16.41 0.77 3.70
C ARG A 120 16.22 -0.61 4.32
N ILE A 121 15.40 -1.46 3.72
CA ILE A 121 14.98 -2.74 4.32
C ILE A 121 15.82 -3.91 3.80
N VAL A 122 16.20 -3.90 2.51
CA VAL A 122 16.85 -5.04 1.88
C VAL A 122 18.36 -4.96 2.08
N THR A 123 18.88 -5.73 3.03
CA THR A 123 20.31 -5.79 3.36
C THR A 123 21.06 -6.86 2.58
N SER A 124 20.38 -7.90 2.10
CA SER A 124 20.97 -8.97 1.30
C SER A 124 21.29 -8.47 -0.10
N VAL A 125 22.58 -8.45 -0.46
CA VAL A 125 23.05 -8.01 -1.79
C VAL A 125 22.41 -8.81 -2.92
N PRO A 126 22.38 -10.16 -2.90
CA PRO A 126 21.72 -10.94 -3.95
C PRO A 126 20.23 -10.61 -4.13
N LEU A 127 19.51 -10.40 -3.01
CA LEU A 127 18.10 -10.04 -3.05
C LEU A 127 17.90 -8.63 -3.61
N LYS A 128 18.73 -7.68 -3.18
CA LYS A 128 18.68 -6.29 -3.66
C LYS A 128 18.91 -6.22 -5.16
N THR A 129 19.95 -6.88 -5.67
CA THR A 129 20.26 -6.96 -7.10
C THR A 129 19.10 -7.55 -7.90
N ALA A 130 18.52 -8.67 -7.46
CA ALA A 130 17.38 -9.27 -8.16
C ALA A 130 16.15 -8.35 -8.21
N ILE A 131 15.89 -7.59 -7.14
CA ILE A 131 14.79 -6.61 -7.09
C ILE A 131 15.09 -5.44 -8.05
N GLU A 132 16.32 -4.94 -8.07
CA GLU A 132 16.74 -3.84 -8.95
C GLU A 132 16.67 -4.23 -10.43
N GLU A 133 17.06 -5.45 -10.79
CA GLU A 133 16.88 -6.01 -12.14
C GLU A 133 15.40 -6.05 -12.53
N LEU A 134 14.53 -6.50 -11.63
CA LEU A 134 13.08 -6.52 -11.85
C LEU A 134 12.51 -5.10 -12.04
N VAL A 135 12.97 -4.12 -11.26
CA VAL A 135 12.59 -2.70 -11.39
C VAL A 135 13.07 -2.14 -12.72
N SER A 136 14.34 -2.37 -13.09
CA SER A 136 14.91 -1.87 -14.35
C SER A 136 14.16 -2.41 -15.56
N THR A 137 13.78 -3.69 -15.54
CA THR A 137 12.98 -4.32 -16.59
C THR A 137 11.62 -3.62 -16.75
N LYS A 138 10.96 -3.29 -15.63
CA LYS A 138 9.71 -2.53 -15.64
C LYS A 138 9.87 -1.13 -16.23
N LEU A 139 10.94 -0.43 -15.87
CA LEU A 139 11.19 0.96 -16.29
C LEU A 139 11.58 1.07 -17.77
N ASN A 140 12.29 0.07 -18.29
CA ASN A 140 12.69 0.00 -19.70
C ASN A 140 11.53 -0.33 -20.65
N GLY A 141 10.29 -0.38 -20.16
CA GLY A 141 9.10 -0.65 -20.98
C GLY A 141 8.97 -2.10 -21.44
N ASN A 142 9.85 -2.99 -20.99
CA ASN A 142 9.69 -4.42 -21.25
C ASN A 142 8.48 -4.93 -20.45
N GLU A 143 7.52 -5.53 -21.13
CA GLU A 143 6.37 -6.12 -20.46
C GLU A 143 6.82 -7.17 -19.45
N LEU A 144 6.59 -6.90 -18.17
CA LEU A 144 6.71 -7.89 -17.11
C LEU A 144 5.54 -8.87 -17.20
N GLY A 145 5.64 -9.75 -18.19
CA GLY A 145 4.69 -10.80 -18.48
C GLY A 145 4.91 -12.04 -17.61
N TYR A 146 4.55 -13.17 -18.18
CA TYR A 146 4.72 -14.47 -17.57
C TYR A 146 6.12 -15.00 -17.85
N GLY A 147 6.90 -15.24 -16.80
CA GLY A 147 8.32 -15.56 -16.91
C GLY A 147 8.78 -16.55 -15.84
N PRO A 148 10.06 -16.95 -15.84
CA PRO A 148 10.58 -17.85 -14.82
C PRO A 148 10.49 -17.24 -13.42
N ARG A 149 10.18 -18.06 -12.43
CA ARG A 149 10.22 -17.69 -11.02
C ARG A 149 11.63 -17.21 -10.65
N ILE A 150 11.71 -16.06 -10.01
CA ILE A 150 12.97 -15.49 -9.51
C ILE A 150 13.20 -16.05 -8.10
N THR A 151 14.00 -17.11 -8.02
CA THR A 151 14.19 -17.92 -6.79
C THR A 151 14.53 -17.07 -5.57
N VAL A 152 15.55 -16.19 -5.68
CA VAL A 152 16.01 -15.36 -4.55
C VAL A 152 14.88 -14.46 -3.99
N ILE A 153 14.05 -13.89 -4.86
CA ILE A 153 12.92 -13.05 -4.45
C ILE A 153 11.81 -13.91 -3.83
N SER A 154 11.49 -15.04 -4.46
CA SER A 154 10.45 -15.94 -3.96
C SER A 154 10.80 -16.55 -2.61
N ASP A 155 12.06 -16.92 -2.39
CA ASP A 155 12.51 -17.49 -1.12
C ASP A 155 12.41 -16.45 0.00
N PHE A 156 12.78 -15.19 -0.29
CA PHE A 156 12.55 -14.08 0.63
C PHE A 156 11.06 -13.94 0.97
N ILE A 157 10.19 -13.93 -0.03
CA ILE A 157 8.73 -13.84 0.17
C ILE A 157 8.22 -14.97 1.05
N GLU A 158 8.57 -16.21 0.73
CA GLU A 158 8.11 -17.39 1.48
C GLU A 158 8.62 -17.36 2.92
N SER A 159 9.87 -16.95 3.13
CA SER A 159 10.45 -16.79 4.48
C SER A 159 9.72 -15.72 5.30
N GLU A 160 9.38 -14.57 4.70
CA GLU A 160 8.64 -13.51 5.36
C GLU A 160 7.21 -13.91 5.68
N LEU A 161 6.53 -14.57 4.74
CA LEU A 161 5.18 -15.06 4.96
C LEU A 161 5.13 -16.09 6.09
N SER A 162 6.16 -16.94 6.19
CA SER A 162 6.31 -17.94 7.25
C SER A 162 6.58 -17.29 8.61
N ARG A 163 7.50 -16.32 8.65
CA ARG A 163 7.82 -15.53 9.85
C ARG A 163 6.58 -14.83 10.44
N LEU A 164 5.71 -14.33 9.57
CA LEU A 164 4.54 -13.53 9.95
C LEU A 164 3.29 -14.37 10.29
N GLU A 165 3.36 -15.70 10.21
CA GLU A 165 2.20 -16.55 10.53
C GLU A 165 1.78 -16.45 11.99
N GLN A 166 2.74 -16.38 12.90
CA GLN A 166 2.48 -16.25 14.34
C GLN A 166 1.82 -14.91 14.68
N PHE A 167 2.28 -13.81 14.05
CA PHE A 167 1.65 -12.51 14.19
C PHE A 167 0.18 -12.55 13.74
N ARG A 168 -0.09 -13.16 12.58
CA ARG A 168 -1.45 -13.30 12.06
C ARG A 168 -2.37 -14.09 13.00
N ALA A 169 -1.85 -15.16 13.60
CA ALA A 169 -2.63 -16.03 14.48
C ALA A 169 -2.97 -15.35 15.82
N SER A 170 -2.09 -14.46 16.30
CA SER A 170 -2.26 -13.74 17.56
C SER A 170 -2.99 -12.40 17.41
N TYR A 171 -3.04 -11.82 16.21
CA TYR A 171 -3.70 -10.53 15.99
C TYR A 171 -5.21 -10.61 16.24
N GLN A 172 -5.66 -9.87 17.25
CA GLN A 172 -7.07 -9.64 17.52
C GLN A 172 -7.47 -8.29 16.96
N LYS A 173 -8.50 -8.28 16.12
CA LYS A 173 -8.99 -7.06 15.50
C LYS A 173 -9.81 -6.27 16.50
N GLU A 174 -9.24 -5.20 17.03
CA GLU A 174 -10.00 -4.20 17.77
C GLU A 174 -10.58 -3.18 16.79
N ALA A 175 -11.85 -2.81 16.97
CA ALA A 175 -12.50 -1.82 16.15
C ALA A 175 -12.31 -0.44 16.79
N PRO A 176 -11.55 0.50 16.19
CA PRO A 176 -11.43 1.83 16.76
C PRO A 176 -12.80 2.53 16.77
N PRO A 177 -12.99 3.50 17.69
CA PRO A 177 -14.28 4.16 17.91
C PRO A 177 -14.78 4.87 16.64
N SER A 178 -16.08 4.75 16.32
CA SER A 178 -16.67 5.37 15.12
C SER A 178 -16.98 6.85 15.29
N LEU A 179 -17.28 7.28 16.52
CA LEU A 179 -17.81 8.60 16.85
C LEU A 179 -17.00 9.80 16.30
N PRO A 180 -15.65 9.81 16.35
CA PRO A 180 -14.87 10.88 15.72
C PRO A 180 -14.96 10.92 14.18
N LEU A 181 -15.06 9.75 13.52
CA LEU A 181 -15.24 9.67 12.06
C LEU A 181 -16.66 10.03 11.63
N ASP A 182 -17.66 9.68 12.45
CA ASP A 182 -19.06 10.04 12.23
C ASP A 182 -19.24 11.57 12.34
N ARG A 183 -18.56 12.23 13.29
CA ARG A 183 -18.52 13.70 13.37
C ARG A 183 -17.84 14.32 12.17
N LEU A 184 -16.69 13.78 11.74
CA LEU A 184 -15.98 14.30 10.56
C LEU A 184 -16.86 14.24 9.30
N PHE A 185 -17.61 13.16 9.13
CA PHE A 185 -18.57 13.01 8.04
C PHE A 185 -19.68 14.07 8.10
N GLN A 186 -20.28 14.26 9.28
CA GLN A 186 -21.34 15.26 9.49
C GLN A 186 -20.86 16.69 9.23
N THR A 187 -19.66 17.06 9.70
CA THR A 187 -19.10 18.40 9.48
C THR A 187 -18.70 18.61 8.02
N SER A 188 -18.20 17.58 7.34
CA SER A 188 -17.85 17.66 5.91
C SER A 188 -19.09 17.84 5.03
N LEU A 189 -20.21 17.16 5.36
CA LEU A 189 -21.49 17.35 4.67
C LEU A 189 -22.06 18.75 4.89
N ALA A 190 -21.98 19.28 6.12
CA ALA A 190 -22.46 20.63 6.43
C ALA A 190 -21.67 21.72 5.67
N ALA A 191 -20.36 21.55 5.49
CA ALA A 191 -19.51 22.50 4.77
C ALA A 191 -19.76 22.52 3.25
N VAL A 192 -20.12 21.37 2.65
CA VAL A 192 -20.42 21.25 1.22
C VAL A 192 -21.81 21.78 0.88
N TRP A 193 -22.78 21.69 1.80
CA TRP A 193 -24.18 22.06 1.57
C TRP A 193 -24.50 23.54 1.87
N GLN A 194 -23.55 24.30 2.39
CA GLN A 194 -23.68 25.75 2.62
C GLN A 194 -23.21 26.62 1.43
N HIS A 195 -22.80 25.99 0.31
CA HIS A 195 -22.35 26.65 -0.91
C HIS A 195 -23.11 26.17 -2.14
#